data_AF-A0A0L9TGL4-F1
#
_entry.id   AF-A0A0L9TGL4-F1
#
_cell.length_a   1.000
_cell.length_b   1.000
_cell.length_c   1.000
_cell.angle_alpha   90.00
_cell.angle_beta   90.00
_cell.angle_gamma   90.00
#
_symmetry.space_group_name_H-M   'P 1'
#
loop_
_entity.id
_entity.type
_entity.pdbx_description
1 polymer ?
#
loop_
_entity_poly.entity_id
_entity_poly.type
_entity_poly.pdbx_seq_one_letter_code
_entity_poly.pdbx_strand_id
1 'polypeptide(L)'
;MEEGEFFAIETFASTGKGYVREDLECSHYMKNFDVGHIPLRLPRAKQLLANINKNFSTLAFCRRYLDRLGETKYLMALKNLCDAGIVQPYPPLCDVKGSYVSQFEHTILLRPTCKEVISRGDDY
;
A
#
# COMPACT_ATOMS: atom_id res chain seq x y z
N MET A 1 2.65 -2.26 -21.08
CA MET A 1 2.00 -1.09 -21.70
C MET A 1 1.27 -1.60 -22.91
N GLU A 2 0.08 -2.10 -22.65
CA GLU A 2 -0.86 -2.70 -23.56
C GLU A 2 -2.18 -1.91 -23.52
N GLU A 3 -2.96 -2.04 -24.58
CA GLU A 3 -4.28 -1.41 -24.66
C GLU A 3 -5.18 -1.88 -23.49
N GLY A 4 -5.88 -0.93 -22.87
CA GLY A 4 -6.77 -1.17 -21.73
C GLY A 4 -6.09 -1.10 -20.35
N GLU A 5 -4.76 -1.09 -20.28
CA GLU A 5 -4.03 -0.98 -19.01
C GLU A 5 -4.14 0.43 -18.40
N PHE A 6 -4.19 0.47 -17.07
CA PHE A 6 -4.02 1.67 -16.27
C PHE A 6 -2.60 1.72 -15.72
N PHE A 7 -2.00 2.91 -15.72
CA PHE A 7 -0.70 3.15 -15.12
C PHE A 7 -0.75 4.33 -14.16
N ALA A 8 -0.21 4.14 -12.97
CA ALA A 8 0.31 5.22 -12.15
C ALA A 8 1.66 5.65 -12.73
N ILE A 9 1.73 6.89 -13.23
CA ILE A 9 2.98 7.50 -13.71
C ILE A 9 3.45 8.45 -12.62
N GLU A 10 4.35 7.96 -11.78
CA GLU A 10 4.93 8.69 -10.66
C GLU A 10 6.44 8.89 -10.85
N THR A 11 6.93 10.05 -10.45
CA THR A 11 8.36 10.35 -10.44
C THR A 11 8.76 11.01 -9.13
N PHE A 12 9.96 10.71 -8.66
CA PHE A 12 10.53 11.24 -7.44
C PHE A 12 11.85 11.96 -7.77
N ALA A 13 11.97 13.22 -7.38
CA ALA A 13 13.21 13.97 -7.48
C ALA A 13 13.83 14.11 -6.08
N SER A 14 15.13 13.87 -5.97
CA SER A 14 15.84 13.90 -4.69
C SER A 14 17.10 14.76 -4.76
N THR A 15 17.40 15.49 -3.68
CA THR A 15 18.71 16.15 -3.46
C THR A 15 19.75 15.21 -2.81
N GLY A 16 19.34 13.99 -2.47
CA GLY A 16 20.14 12.97 -1.79
C GLY A 16 20.84 12.02 -2.75
N LYS A 17 20.78 10.71 -2.45
CA LYS A 17 21.41 9.67 -3.26
C LYS A 17 20.53 9.17 -4.40
N GLY A 18 19.25 9.57 -4.44
CA GLY A 18 18.29 9.06 -5.41
C GLY A 18 17.98 7.58 -5.19
N TYR A 19 18.13 7.10 -3.95
CA TYR A 19 17.88 5.71 -3.58
C TYR A 19 17.22 5.64 -2.21
N VAL A 20 16.08 4.97 -2.13
CA VAL A 20 15.30 4.86 -0.89
C VAL A 20 15.64 3.60 -0.11
N ARG A 21 15.44 3.68 1.20
CA ARG A 21 15.51 2.54 2.13
C ARG A 21 14.30 2.58 3.04
N GLU A 22 13.91 1.43 3.56
CA GLU A 22 12.89 1.35 4.60
C GLU A 22 13.43 1.99 5.89
N ASP A 23 12.67 2.93 6.45
CA ASP A 23 12.98 3.57 7.73
C ASP A 23 11.67 3.92 8.47
N LEU A 24 11.78 4.25 9.76
CA LEU A 24 10.67 4.65 10.65
C LEU A 24 9.63 3.55 10.91
N GLU A 25 8.53 3.92 11.58
CA GLU A 25 7.48 2.98 11.96
C GLU A 25 6.52 2.67 10.79
N CYS A 26 6.34 1.37 10.51
CA CYS A 26 5.45 0.91 9.44
C CYS A 26 3.97 1.19 9.73
N SER A 27 3.34 1.93 8.81
CA SER A 27 1.93 2.32 8.90
C SER A 27 1.03 1.72 7.83
N HIS A 28 1.56 1.36 6.66
CA HIS A 28 0.81 0.83 5.53
C HIS A 28 0.97 -0.68 5.40
N TYR A 29 -0.13 -1.35 5.03
CA TYR A 29 -0.23 -2.79 4.90
C TYR A 29 -1.18 -3.12 3.76
N MET A 30 -0.96 -4.24 3.06
CA MET A 30 -1.87 -4.71 2.01
C MET A 30 -1.91 -6.22 2.02
N LYS A 31 -3.08 -6.82 1.77
CA LYS A 31 -3.16 -8.28 1.59
C LYS A 31 -2.49 -8.66 0.27
N ASN A 32 -1.67 -9.70 0.27
CA ASN A 32 -1.10 -10.22 -0.97
C ASN A 32 -2.22 -10.70 -1.90
N PHE A 33 -2.22 -10.19 -3.15
CA PHE A 33 -3.33 -10.41 -4.09
C PHE A 33 -3.48 -11.90 -4.47
N ASP A 34 -2.36 -12.56 -4.74
CA ASP A 34 -2.31 -13.96 -5.19
C ASP A 34 -2.37 -14.97 -4.04
N VAL A 35 -2.42 -14.52 -2.78
CA VAL A 35 -2.41 -15.43 -1.64
C VAL A 35 -3.76 -16.14 -1.51
N GLY A 36 -3.72 -17.47 -1.60
CA GLY A 36 -4.87 -18.33 -1.33
C GLY A 36 -5.23 -18.38 0.16
N HIS A 37 -6.08 -19.34 0.52
CA HIS A 37 -6.43 -19.56 1.92
C HIS A 37 -5.24 -20.14 2.70
N ILE A 38 -4.80 -19.44 3.74
CA ILE A 38 -3.78 -19.94 4.69
C ILE A 38 -4.45 -20.19 6.05
N PRO A 39 -4.38 -21.42 6.60
CA PRO A 39 -5.01 -21.74 7.88
C PRO A 39 -4.23 -21.09 9.04
N LEU A 40 -4.84 -20.07 9.64
CA LEU A 40 -4.30 -19.43 10.84
C LEU A 40 -4.63 -20.24 12.11
N ARG A 41 -3.74 -20.23 13.10
CA ARG A 41 -4.00 -20.83 14.43
C ARG A 41 -4.55 -19.83 15.44
N LEU A 42 -4.04 -18.59 15.41
CA LEU A 42 -4.41 -17.54 16.37
C LEU A 42 -5.82 -16.99 16.10
N PRO A 43 -6.77 -17.10 17.04
CA PRO A 43 -8.14 -16.61 16.85
C PRO A 43 -8.20 -15.11 16.52
N ARG A 44 -7.36 -14.30 17.18
CA ARG A 44 -7.30 -12.85 16.94
C ARG A 44 -6.80 -12.51 15.53
N ALA A 45 -5.87 -13.30 14.98
CA ALA A 45 -5.41 -13.15 13.60
C ALA A 45 -6.50 -13.52 12.59
N LYS A 46 -7.29 -14.58 12.85
CA LYS A 46 -8.46 -14.93 12.03
C LYS A 46 -9.49 -13.81 12.01
N GLN A 47 -9.82 -13.27 13.18
CA GLN A 47 -10.78 -12.16 13.30
C GLN A 47 -10.30 -10.92 12.55
N LEU A 48 -9.04 -10.54 12.75
CA LEU A 48 -8.45 -9.39 12.06
C LEU A 48 -8.44 -9.60 10.55
N LEU A 49 -8.05 -10.78 10.06
CA LEU A 49 -8.07 -11.10 8.62
C LEU A 49 -9.49 -11.05 8.05
N ALA A 50 -10.49 -11.54 8.79
CA ALA A 50 -11.89 -11.43 8.36
C ALA A 50 -12.33 -9.96 8.22
N ASN A 51 -11.93 -9.10 9.15
CA ASN A 51 -12.19 -7.67 9.07
C ASN A 51 -11.42 -6.99 7.93
N ILE A 52 -10.17 -7.36 7.69
CA ILE A 52 -9.39 -6.88 6.54
C ILE A 52 -10.08 -7.28 5.23
N ASN A 53 -10.46 -8.56 5.08
CA ASN A 53 -11.16 -9.05 3.89
C ASN A 53 -12.48 -8.32 3.65
N LYS A 54 -13.26 -8.07 4.72
CA LYS A 54 -14.55 -7.38 4.62
C LYS A 54 -14.43 -5.92 4.20
N ASN A 55 -13.43 -5.20 4.70
CA ASN A 55 -13.36 -3.74 4.56
C ASN A 55 -12.37 -3.27 3.48
N PHE A 56 -11.31 -4.04 3.21
CA PHE A 56 -10.24 -3.65 2.29
C PHE A 56 -10.01 -4.69 1.19
N SER A 57 -10.29 -5.97 1.46
CA SER A 57 -9.96 -7.08 0.56
C SER A 57 -8.47 -7.06 0.20
N THR A 58 -8.11 -6.67 -1.02
CA THR A 58 -6.75 -6.55 -1.53
C THR A 58 -6.27 -5.09 -1.63
N LEU A 59 -7.09 -4.11 -1.29
CA LEU A 59 -6.67 -2.72 -1.20
C LEU A 59 -5.77 -2.49 0.02
N ALA A 60 -4.84 -1.53 -0.11
CA ALA A 60 -4.00 -1.12 1.01
C ALA A 60 -4.82 -0.48 2.13
N PHE A 61 -4.35 -0.65 3.36
CA PHE A 61 -4.92 -0.06 4.57
C PHE A 61 -3.81 0.41 5.52
N CYS A 62 -4.20 1.14 6.57
CA CYS A 62 -3.27 1.56 7.63
C CYS A 62 -3.85 1.29 9.02
N ARG A 63 -2.99 1.35 10.04
CA ARG A 63 -3.38 1.14 11.46
C ARG A 63 -4.55 2.03 11.89
N ARG A 64 -4.53 3.31 11.51
CA ARG A 64 -5.62 4.26 11.79
C ARG A 64 -6.97 3.81 11.24
N TYR A 65 -7.01 3.04 10.15
CA TYR A 65 -8.26 2.56 9.58
C TYR A 65 -8.82 1.41 10.42
N LEU A 66 -7.96 0.53 10.92
CA LEU A 66 -8.33 -0.50 11.88
C LEU A 66 -8.85 0.12 13.18
N ASP A 67 -8.17 1.15 13.68
CA ASP A 67 -8.61 1.89 14.88
C ASP A 67 -10.03 2.46 14.70
N ARG A 68 -10.32 3.07 13.54
CA ARG A 68 -11.66 3.61 13.21
C ARG A 68 -12.74 2.54 13.06
N LEU A 69 -12.36 1.31 12.71
CA LEU A 69 -13.26 0.16 12.70
C LEU A 69 -13.48 -0.45 14.11
N GLY A 70 -12.84 0.12 15.14
CA GLY A 70 -12.94 -0.34 16.52
C GLY A 70 -12.02 -1.52 16.85
N GLU A 71 -11.07 -1.85 15.96
CA GLU A 71 -10.06 -2.86 16.29
C GLU A 71 -9.13 -2.34 17.38
N THR A 72 -8.87 -3.16 18.39
CA THR A 72 -7.97 -2.83 19.50
C THR A 72 -6.96 -3.95 19.72
N LYS A 73 -5.78 -3.61 20.26
CA LYS A 73 -4.72 -4.58 20.60
C LYS A 73 -4.39 -5.56 19.45
N TYR A 74 -4.48 -5.09 18.21
CA TYR A 74 -4.37 -5.94 17.02
C TYR A 74 -2.93 -6.09 16.50
N LEU A 75 -1.95 -5.35 17.03
CA LEU A 75 -0.59 -5.32 16.49
C LEU A 75 0.08 -6.71 16.41
N MET A 76 -0.11 -7.55 17.42
CA MET A 76 0.43 -8.92 17.40
C MET A 76 -0.27 -9.80 16.36
N ALA A 77 -1.59 -9.62 16.19
CA ALA A 77 -2.35 -10.32 15.16
C ALA A 77 -1.92 -9.86 13.75
N LEU A 78 -1.71 -8.56 13.56
CA LEU A 78 -1.22 -7.97 12.31
C LEU A 78 0.19 -8.48 11.98
N LYS A 79 1.09 -8.53 12.97
CA LYS A 79 2.41 -9.13 12.80
C LYS A 79 2.30 -10.60 12.38
N ASN A 80 1.41 -11.37 13.00
CA ASN A 80 1.21 -12.77 12.61
C ASN A 80 0.71 -12.93 11.17
N LEU A 81 -0.15 -12.04 10.68
CA LEU A 81 -0.57 -12.02 9.28
C LEU A 81 0.59 -11.67 8.34
N CYS A 82 1.51 -10.80 8.77
CA CYS A 82 2.71 -10.46 8.02
C CYS A 82 3.71 -11.62 7.97
N ASP A 83 4.01 -12.22 9.13
CA ASP A 83 4.92 -13.38 9.23
C ASP A 83 4.39 -14.58 8.42
N ALA A 84 3.06 -14.70 8.29
CA ALA A 84 2.41 -15.74 7.48
C ALA A 84 2.37 -15.43 5.97
N GLY A 85 2.86 -14.26 5.53
CA GLY A 85 2.84 -13.84 4.12
C GLY A 85 1.44 -13.51 3.59
N ILE A 86 0.43 -13.37 4.46
CA ILE A 86 -0.94 -13.03 4.06
C ILE A 86 -1.05 -11.52 3.81
N VAL A 87 -0.40 -10.73 4.66
CA VAL A 87 -0.36 -9.27 4.59
C VAL A 87 1.08 -8.83 4.39
N GLN A 88 1.33 -7.95 3.44
CA GLN A 88 2.63 -7.35 3.22
C GLN A 88 2.70 -5.99 3.95
N PRO A 89 3.72 -5.73 4.78
CA PRO A 89 4.00 -4.40 5.30
C PRO A 89 4.67 -3.52 4.24
N TYR A 90 4.31 -2.23 4.24
CA TYR A 90 4.91 -1.20 3.40
C TYR A 90 5.41 -0.05 4.30
N PRO A 91 6.62 -0.16 4.85
CA PRO A 91 7.18 0.89 5.69
C PRO A 91 7.51 2.15 4.87
N PRO A 92 7.67 3.30 5.52
CA PRO A 92 8.14 4.52 4.86
C PRO A 92 9.45 4.29 4.09
N LEU A 93 9.51 4.84 2.88
CA LEU A 93 10.69 4.81 2.01
C LEU A 93 11.39 6.17 2.06
N CYS A 94 12.62 6.19 2.55
CA CYS A 94 13.38 7.41 2.81
C CYS A 94 14.73 7.41 2.08
N ASP A 95 15.11 8.55 1.50
CA ASP A 95 16.49 8.82 1.09
C ASP A 95 17.33 9.23 2.33
N VAL A 96 18.61 9.57 2.16
CA VAL A 96 19.55 9.89 3.23
C VAL A 96 19.06 11.07 4.07
N LYS A 97 19.29 11.00 5.39
CA LYS A 97 18.95 12.06 6.34
C LYS A 97 19.47 13.42 5.87
N GLY A 98 18.60 14.43 5.89
CA GLY A 98 18.91 15.80 5.47
C GLY A 98 18.69 16.08 3.97
N SER A 99 18.35 15.06 3.17
CA SER A 99 17.89 15.28 1.79
C SER A 99 16.42 15.72 1.74
N TYR A 100 16.03 16.26 0.59
CA TYR A 100 14.65 16.63 0.27
C TYR A 100 14.19 15.83 -0.94
N VAL A 101 12.93 15.40 -0.90
CA VAL A 101 12.28 14.64 -1.97
C VAL A 101 10.98 15.34 -2.37
N SER A 102 10.72 15.42 -3.66
CA SER A 102 9.43 15.84 -4.23
C SER A 102 8.87 14.74 -5.14
N GLN A 103 7.54 14.66 -5.25
CA GLN A 103 6.84 13.69 -6.09
C GLN A 103 5.76 14.39 -6.91
N PHE A 104 5.53 13.93 -8.14
CA PHE A 104 4.31 14.16 -8.90
C PHE A 104 3.81 12.83 -9.46
N GLU A 105 2.49 12.69 -9.58
CA GLU A 105 1.84 11.48 -10.07
C GLU A 105 0.57 11.80 -10.86
N HIS A 106 0.35 11.08 -11.96
CA HIS A 106 -0.96 10.97 -12.59
C HIS A 106 -1.28 9.51 -12.92
N THR A 107 -2.58 9.22 -12.95
CA THR A 107 -3.08 7.98 -13.55
C THR A 107 -3.38 8.22 -15.02
N ILE A 108 -2.90 7.32 -15.87
CA ILE A 108 -3.26 7.30 -17.29
C ILE A 108 -4.02 6.02 -17.63
N LEU A 109 -4.91 6.12 -18.62
CA LEU A 109 -5.56 5.00 -19.28
C LEU A 109 -5.09 4.93 -20.74
N LEU A 110 -4.58 3.78 -21.14
CA LEU A 110 -4.23 3.48 -22.53
C LEU A 110 -5.48 2.99 -23.26
N ARG A 111 -6.36 3.91 -23.68
CA ARG A 111 -7.59 3.55 -24.41
C ARG A 111 -7.24 3.07 -25.83
N PRO A 112 -8.12 2.30 -26.49
CA PRO A 112 -7.91 1.90 -27.88
C PRO A 112 -7.73 3.08 -28.85
N THR A 113 -8.34 4.23 -28.55
CA THR A 113 -8.38 5.38 -29.45
C THR A 113 -7.47 6.55 -29.03
N CYS A 114 -7.02 6.59 -27.78
CA CYS A 114 -6.14 7.63 -27.27
C CYS A 114 -5.50 7.25 -25.94
N LYS A 115 -4.47 8.02 -25.55
CA LYS A 115 -3.98 8.03 -24.18
C LYS A 115 -4.68 9.13 -23.42
N GLU A 116 -5.31 8.79 -22.30
CA GLU A 116 -6.03 9.76 -21.45
C GLU A 116 -5.33 9.90 -20.10
N VAL A 117 -4.98 11.13 -19.72
CA VAL A 117 -4.50 11.44 -18.36
C VAL A 117 -5.71 11.71 -17.49
N ILE A 118 -6.31 10.63 -16.96
CA ILE A 118 -7.63 10.67 -16.33
C ILE A 118 -7.67 11.49 -15.03
N SER A 119 -6.51 11.74 -14.42
CA SER A 119 -6.41 12.55 -13.20
C SER A 119 -5.86 13.97 -13.42
N ARG A 120 -5.78 14.46 -14.67
CA ARG A 120 -5.33 15.84 -14.97
C ARG A 120 -6.33 16.86 -14.43
N GLY A 121 -5.83 17.88 -13.72
CA GLY A 121 -6.61 19.07 -13.32
C GLY A 121 -5.97 20.37 -13.82
N ASP A 122 -6.57 21.51 -13.44
CA ASP A 122 -6.00 22.84 -13.68
C ASP A 122 -4.87 23.18 -12.67
N ASP A 123 -4.74 22.38 -11.61
CA ASP A 123 -3.75 22.51 -10.56
C ASP A 123 -2.41 21.86 -10.93
N TYR A 124 -2.41 20.64 -11.48
CA TYR A 124 -1.23 19.98 -12.04
C TYR A 124 -1.54 18.76 -12.89
#